data_AF-A0A4W5KA58-F1
#
_entry.id   AF-A0A4W5KA58-F1
#
_cell.length_a   1.000
_cell.length_b   1.000
_cell.length_c   1.000
_cell.angle_alpha   90.00
_cell.angle_beta   90.00
_cell.angle_gamma   90.00
#
_symmetry.space_group_name_H-M   'P 1'
#
loop_
_entity.id
_entity.type
_entity.pdbx_description
1 polymer ?
#
loop_
_entity_poly.entity_id
_entity_poly.type
_entity_poly.pdbx_seq_one_letter_code
_entity_poly.pdbx_strand_id
1 'polypeptide(L)'
;LPLALSLSLPRYKRLVDNIFPEDPEDGLVKANMEKLTFYALSAPEKLDRIGAYLSERLSRDVARHRYGYVCIAMEALDQLLMACHCQSINLFVESFLTMVRKLLEADKPNLQILGTNSFVKFANIEEDTPSYHRSYDFFVSRFSEMCHSSYEDPDVRTKIRMAGIRGLQGVVRKTVRDELQANIWERQHMDKISQHSHLVIQQLLGHLDANSKSSATVRAGIVEVLSEAAVIEASGSVGPTVLEVFNTLLKQLRLSVDYELTGSCDPYCNNKTTTDQERQLQEAVIKTIGSFANTLPIYQRAEVMLFIMGKIPVPGIYPALGSPIAGFEGSRMIQVMLLKSLLQVTERYESSNMLAALPSSFLEPLLSFTLMEDPEIRLLVLSILISLIDRHHNTHKFTFVRSVILSDISVLKLKVDKCSRQDNLFMKKHGQRLYRHIFLSCSEENSGRSHYQALYTLLALLSVELANEEVVVDLIRLALALQ
;
A
#
# COMPACT_ATOMS: atom_id res chain seq x y z
N LEU A 1 35.88 48.95 6.94
CA LEU A 1 36.55 47.62 6.95
C LEU A 1 35.66 46.42 6.53
N PRO A 2 34.31 46.36 6.69
CA PRO A 2 33.55 45.17 6.28
C PRO A 2 33.37 45.03 4.75
N LEU A 3 33.30 46.14 4.02
CA LEU A 3 33.07 46.18 2.57
C LEU A 3 34.26 45.68 1.73
N ALA A 4 35.48 45.66 2.28
CA ALA A 4 36.67 45.22 1.55
C ALA A 4 36.85 43.68 1.60
N LEU A 5 36.31 43.01 2.62
CA LEU A 5 36.35 41.55 2.73
C LEU A 5 35.30 40.86 1.86
N SER A 6 34.18 41.52 1.54
CA SER A 6 33.13 40.95 0.67
C SER A 6 33.56 40.83 -0.79
N LEU A 7 34.57 41.59 -1.24
CA LEU A 7 35.07 41.60 -2.63
C LEU A 7 36.12 40.52 -2.93
N SER A 8 36.62 39.77 -1.95
CA SER A 8 37.56 38.64 -2.14
C SER A 8 36.88 37.26 -2.14
N LEU A 9 35.63 37.15 -1.71
CA LEU A 9 34.90 35.89 -1.72
C LEU A 9 34.53 35.46 -3.15
N PRO A 10 34.69 34.17 -3.51
CA PRO A 10 34.18 33.63 -4.76
C PRO A 10 32.69 33.96 -4.97
N ARG A 11 32.29 34.25 -6.22
CA ARG A 11 30.93 34.68 -6.57
C ARG A 11 29.83 33.77 -6.03
N TYR A 12 30.03 32.45 -6.09
CA TYR A 12 29.06 31.47 -5.60
C TYR A 12 28.84 31.56 -4.07
N LYS A 13 29.89 31.86 -3.28
CA LYS A 13 29.75 32.03 -1.82
C LYS A 13 28.91 33.26 -1.48
N ARG A 14 29.11 34.37 -2.19
CA ARG A 14 28.29 35.58 -2.01
C ARG A 14 26.82 35.33 -2.35
N LEU A 15 26.55 34.60 -3.43
CA LEU A 15 25.18 34.25 -3.80
C LEU A 15 24.52 33.39 -2.72
N VAL A 16 25.24 32.42 -2.15
CA VAL A 16 24.76 31.62 -1.01
C VAL A 16 24.54 32.50 0.21
N ASP A 17 25.50 33.34 0.60
CA ASP A 17 25.37 34.19 1.80
C ASP A 17 24.16 35.14 1.71
N ASN A 18 23.86 35.64 0.51
CA ASN A 18 22.73 36.55 0.28
C ASN A 18 21.34 35.89 0.42
N ILE A 19 21.24 34.56 0.45
CA ILE A 19 19.94 33.90 0.69
C ILE A 19 19.56 33.90 2.17
N PHE A 20 20.54 34.14 3.06
CA PHE A 20 20.32 34.16 4.51
C PHE A 20 20.03 35.60 4.97
N PRO A 21 18.87 35.86 5.59
CA PRO A 21 18.55 37.15 6.21
C PRO A 21 19.38 37.41 7.47
N GLU A 22 19.31 38.64 8.00
CA GLU A 22 19.89 38.97 9.31
C GLU A 22 19.12 38.29 10.44
N ASP A 23 17.78 38.26 10.37
CA ASP A 23 16.91 37.54 11.31
C ASP A 23 16.43 36.21 10.69
N PRO A 24 16.69 35.04 11.32
CA PRO A 24 16.26 33.76 10.78
C PRO A 24 14.73 33.60 10.66
N GLU A 25 13.92 34.38 11.39
CA GLU A 25 12.46 34.32 11.30
C GLU A 25 11.92 34.89 9.98
N ASP A 26 12.71 35.72 9.28
CA ASP A 26 12.36 36.25 7.95
C ASP A 26 12.38 35.16 6.86
N GLY A 27 12.97 34.00 7.16
CA GLY A 27 13.04 32.85 6.27
C GLY A 27 13.93 33.05 5.04
N LEU A 28 13.86 32.12 4.10
CA LEU A 28 14.71 32.13 2.90
C LEU A 28 14.37 33.32 1.99
N VAL A 29 15.37 34.13 1.62
CA VAL A 29 15.20 35.29 0.75
C VAL A 29 14.96 34.85 -0.70
N LYS A 30 13.69 34.70 -1.09
CA LYS A 30 13.24 34.13 -2.38
C LYS A 30 13.93 34.74 -3.62
N ALA A 31 14.00 36.07 -3.70
CA ALA A 31 14.62 36.75 -4.84
C ALA A 31 16.13 36.44 -5.00
N ASN A 32 16.83 36.18 -3.89
CA ASN A 32 18.24 35.79 -3.93
C ASN A 32 18.40 34.29 -4.19
N MET A 33 17.44 33.47 -3.72
CA MET A 33 17.37 32.06 -4.03
C MET A 33 17.14 31.79 -5.53
N GLU A 34 16.27 32.57 -6.19
CA GLU A 34 16.08 32.49 -7.64
C GLU A 34 17.37 32.79 -8.41
N LYS A 35 18.14 33.81 -7.98
CA LYS A 35 19.45 34.13 -8.56
C LYS A 35 20.46 33.01 -8.35
N LEU A 36 20.48 32.38 -7.17
CA LEU A 36 21.34 31.24 -6.88
C LEU A 36 20.97 30.03 -7.73
N THR A 37 19.67 29.75 -7.90
CA THR A 37 19.15 28.68 -8.75
C THR A 37 19.52 28.90 -10.21
N PHE A 38 19.31 30.10 -10.74
CA PHE A 38 19.70 30.45 -12.10
C PHE A 38 21.21 30.29 -12.32
N TYR A 39 22.02 30.72 -11.33
CA TYR A 39 23.47 30.56 -11.39
C TYR A 39 23.89 29.08 -11.38
N ALA A 40 23.25 28.26 -10.55
CA ALA A 40 23.51 26.82 -10.47
C ALA A 40 23.16 26.09 -11.79
N LEU A 41 22.03 26.45 -12.43
CA LEU A 41 21.62 25.91 -13.72
C LEU A 41 22.54 26.36 -14.86
N SER A 42 23.06 27.59 -14.79
CA SER A 42 23.97 28.14 -15.81
C SER A 42 25.40 27.60 -15.71
N ALA A 43 25.80 27.08 -14.54
CA ALA A 43 27.15 26.58 -14.27
C ALA A 43 27.11 25.31 -13.39
N PRO A 44 26.74 24.13 -13.96
CA PRO A 44 26.54 22.89 -13.21
C PRO A 44 27.79 22.44 -12.43
N GLU A 45 29.00 22.76 -12.91
CA GLU A 45 30.26 22.44 -12.24
C GLU A 45 30.47 23.23 -10.93
N LYS A 46 29.67 24.27 -10.68
CA LYS A 46 29.66 25.02 -9.42
C LYS A 46 28.64 24.47 -8.42
N LEU A 47 27.69 23.66 -8.86
CA LEU A 47 26.63 23.11 -8.01
C LEU A 47 27.23 22.31 -6.84
N ASP A 48 28.23 21.48 -7.11
CA ASP A 48 28.96 20.73 -6.10
C ASP A 48 29.58 21.67 -5.02
N ARG A 49 30.27 22.73 -5.46
CA ARG A 49 30.87 23.72 -4.54
C ARG A 49 29.82 24.48 -3.72
N ILE A 50 28.63 24.72 -4.29
CA ILE A 50 27.50 25.33 -3.59
C ILE A 50 26.98 24.36 -2.52
N GLY A 51 26.75 23.09 -2.87
CA GLY A 51 26.32 22.04 -1.95
C GLY A 51 27.31 21.85 -0.78
N ALA A 52 28.61 21.73 -1.07
CA ALA A 52 29.64 21.59 -0.06
C ALA A 52 29.68 22.79 0.91
N TYR A 53 29.52 24.01 0.39
CA TYR A 53 29.51 25.22 1.21
C TYR A 53 28.26 25.33 2.09
N LEU A 54 27.09 24.96 1.56
CA LEU A 54 25.85 24.87 2.35
C LEU A 54 25.96 23.81 3.44
N SER A 55 26.59 22.67 3.15
CA SER A 55 26.83 21.58 4.11
C SER A 55 27.76 22.00 5.25
N GLU A 56 28.86 22.68 4.93
CA GLU A 56 29.77 23.24 5.95
C GLU A 56 29.06 24.28 6.83
N ARG A 57 28.25 25.15 6.22
CA ARG A 57 27.49 26.18 6.94
C ARG A 57 26.43 25.57 7.85
N LEU A 58 25.63 24.62 7.36
CA LEU A 58 24.64 23.92 8.17
C LEU A 58 25.29 23.20 9.35
N SER A 59 26.41 22.50 9.12
CA SER A 59 27.15 21.83 10.19
C SER A 59 27.58 22.80 11.29
N ARG A 60 28.04 24.00 10.90
CA ARG A 60 28.42 25.08 11.83
C ARG A 60 27.21 25.64 12.58
N ASP A 61 26.07 25.79 11.92
CA ASP A 61 24.85 26.32 12.53
C ASP A 61 24.17 25.33 13.47
N VAL A 62 24.22 24.03 13.17
CA VAL A 62 23.83 22.96 14.08
C VAL A 62 24.69 23.00 15.34
N ALA A 63 26.02 23.08 15.20
CA ALA A 63 26.94 23.17 16.36
C ALA A 63 26.73 24.44 17.20
N ARG A 64 26.33 25.54 16.58
CA ARG A 64 26.03 26.82 17.25
C ARG A 64 24.59 26.95 17.74
N HIS A 65 23.77 25.90 17.63
CA HIS A 65 22.38 25.88 18.05
C HIS A 65 21.50 26.94 17.35
N ARG A 66 21.86 27.29 16.11
CA ARG A 66 21.21 28.33 15.29
C ARG A 66 20.19 27.73 14.32
N TYR A 67 19.12 27.15 14.85
CA TYR A 67 18.23 26.28 14.07
C TYR A 67 17.40 26.97 12.98
N GLY A 68 17.05 28.24 13.13
CA GLY A 68 16.33 28.95 12.06
C GLY A 68 17.17 29.04 10.77
N TYR A 69 18.49 29.27 10.89
CA TYR A 69 19.39 29.22 9.74
C TYR A 69 19.62 27.80 9.20
N VAL A 70 19.50 26.77 10.04
CA VAL A 70 19.51 25.37 9.61
C VAL A 70 18.30 25.07 8.72
N CYS A 71 17.11 25.56 9.09
CA CYS A 71 15.90 25.46 8.29
C CYS A 71 16.07 26.12 6.91
N ILE A 72 16.61 27.35 6.90
CA ILE A 72 16.88 28.09 5.66
C ILE A 72 17.88 27.35 4.76
N ALA A 73 18.95 26.78 5.34
CA ALA A 73 19.96 26.03 4.59
C ALA A 73 19.36 24.77 3.94
N MET A 74 18.49 24.03 4.66
CA MET A 74 17.78 22.88 4.10
C MET A 74 16.77 23.29 3.03
N GLU A 75 16.02 24.36 3.23
CA GLU A 75 15.05 24.84 2.25
C GLU A 75 15.73 25.27 0.94
N ALA A 76 16.85 25.98 1.03
CA ALA A 76 17.66 26.34 -0.12
C ALA A 76 18.16 25.08 -0.87
N LEU A 77 18.60 24.07 -0.13
CA LEU A 77 19.11 22.83 -0.72
C LEU A 77 18.01 22.01 -1.39
N ASP A 78 16.83 21.91 -0.77
CA ASP A 78 15.64 21.30 -1.36
C ASP A 78 15.27 21.98 -2.68
N GLN A 79 15.28 23.31 -2.72
CA GLN A 79 14.96 24.06 -3.94
C GLN A 79 16.00 23.84 -5.05
N LEU A 80 17.30 23.82 -4.71
CA LEU A 80 18.35 23.50 -5.68
C LEU A 80 18.21 22.08 -6.22
N LEU A 81 17.91 21.13 -5.34
CA LEU A 81 17.71 19.72 -5.69
C LEU A 81 16.50 19.54 -6.63
N MET A 82 15.41 20.26 -6.37
CA MET A 82 14.21 20.22 -7.23
C MET A 82 14.36 21.02 -8.53
N ALA A 83 15.27 21.99 -8.61
CA ALA A 83 15.48 22.78 -9.82
C ALA A 83 16.48 22.12 -10.78
N CYS A 84 17.51 21.49 -10.25
CA CYS A 84 18.57 20.86 -11.04
C CYS A 84 18.21 19.39 -11.32
N HIS A 85 18.18 18.97 -12.59
CA HIS A 85 17.87 17.57 -13.00
C HIS A 85 18.96 16.94 -13.88
N CYS A 86 20.20 17.45 -13.86
CA CYS A 86 21.26 17.03 -14.78
C CYS A 86 22.13 15.86 -14.28
N GLN A 87 22.76 15.13 -15.21
CA GLN A 87 23.68 13.98 -14.99
C GLN A 87 24.89 14.27 -14.06
N SER A 88 25.10 15.52 -13.62
CA SER A 88 26.22 15.98 -12.78
C SER A 88 25.87 16.20 -11.29
N ILE A 89 24.70 15.77 -10.81
CA ILE A 89 24.23 16.07 -9.44
C ILE A 89 24.82 15.12 -8.38
N ASN A 90 25.48 14.02 -8.74
CA ASN A 90 25.91 13.00 -7.76
C ASN A 90 26.70 13.54 -6.55
N LEU A 91 27.66 14.45 -6.76
CA LEU A 91 28.43 15.07 -5.66
C LEU A 91 27.59 16.07 -4.84
N PHE A 92 26.64 16.74 -5.50
CA PHE A 92 25.68 17.59 -4.82
C PHE A 92 24.70 16.76 -3.97
N VAL A 93 24.23 15.59 -4.47
CA VAL A 93 23.44 14.64 -3.68
C VAL A 93 24.23 14.17 -2.47
N GLU A 94 25.54 13.91 -2.60
CA GLU A 94 26.37 13.52 -1.45
C GLU A 94 26.44 14.63 -0.39
N SER A 95 26.60 15.89 -0.81
CA SER A 95 26.50 17.04 0.10
C SER A 95 25.12 17.13 0.77
N PHE A 96 24.04 16.89 0.01
CA PHE A 96 22.68 16.83 0.52
C PHE A 96 22.48 15.71 1.56
N LEU A 97 22.88 14.49 1.24
CA LEU A 97 22.77 13.34 2.15
C LEU A 97 23.61 13.54 3.40
N THR A 98 24.75 14.23 3.30
CA THR A 98 25.57 14.61 4.46
C THR A 98 24.84 15.58 5.39
N MET A 99 24.14 16.57 4.83
CA MET A 99 23.31 17.51 5.61
C MET A 99 22.14 16.80 6.28
N VAL A 100 21.41 15.95 5.53
CA VAL A 100 20.33 15.14 6.09
C VAL A 100 20.84 14.25 7.22
N ARG A 101 21.97 13.56 7.02
CA ARG A 101 22.62 12.74 8.06
C ARG A 101 22.85 13.53 9.34
N LYS A 102 23.39 14.76 9.22
CA LYS A 102 23.59 15.63 10.39
C LYS A 102 22.31 16.04 11.11
N LEU A 103 21.20 16.20 10.40
CA LEU A 103 19.92 16.48 11.03
C LEU A 103 19.32 15.27 11.74
N LEU A 104 19.47 14.08 11.15
CA LEU A 104 18.97 12.83 11.75
C LEU A 104 19.81 12.40 12.96
N GLU A 105 21.12 12.64 12.94
CA GLU A 105 22.02 12.46 14.08
C GLU A 105 21.73 13.43 15.23
N ALA A 106 21.08 14.57 14.97
CA ALA A 106 20.71 15.49 16.03
C ALA A 106 19.62 14.86 16.91
N ASP A 107 19.81 14.86 18.23
CA ASP A 107 18.83 14.41 19.21
C ASP A 107 17.70 15.44 19.44
N LYS A 108 17.27 16.10 18.36
CA LYS A 108 16.19 17.10 18.37
C LYS A 108 15.07 16.68 17.42
N PRO A 109 13.83 16.48 17.92
CA PRO A 109 12.71 16.01 17.10
C PRO A 109 12.46 16.84 15.84
N ASN A 110 12.49 18.17 15.96
CA ASN A 110 12.23 19.07 14.83
C ASN A 110 13.27 18.93 13.71
N LEU A 111 14.54 18.68 14.07
CA LEU A 111 15.62 18.48 13.08
C LEU A 111 15.50 17.12 12.42
N GLN A 112 15.20 16.07 13.19
CA GLN A 112 14.96 14.72 12.64
C GLN A 112 13.80 14.72 11.65
N ILE A 113 12.69 15.41 11.99
CA ILE A 113 11.53 15.55 11.11
C ILE A 113 11.89 16.36 9.85
N LEU A 114 12.63 17.46 10.00
CA LEU A 114 13.08 18.29 8.86
C LEU A 114 13.97 17.48 7.90
N GLY A 115 14.97 16.77 8.43
CA GLY A 115 15.87 15.92 7.65
C GLY A 115 15.10 14.82 6.92
N THR A 116 14.16 14.17 7.62
CA THR A 116 13.29 13.15 7.01
C THR A 116 12.44 13.72 5.88
N ASN A 117 11.77 14.86 6.09
CA ASN A 117 10.92 15.47 5.07
C ASN A 117 11.75 15.84 3.81
N SER A 118 12.96 16.36 4.00
CA SER A 118 13.88 16.68 2.90
C SER A 118 14.31 15.41 2.15
N PHE A 119 14.67 14.35 2.88
CA PHE A 119 15.00 13.05 2.30
C PHE A 119 13.85 12.45 1.49
N VAL A 120 12.60 12.58 1.96
CA VAL A 120 11.41 12.11 1.23
C VAL A 120 11.21 12.91 -0.06
N LYS A 121 11.46 14.23 -0.07
CA LYS A 121 11.43 15.03 -1.31
C LYS A 121 12.49 14.51 -2.29
N PHE A 122 13.71 14.31 -1.82
CA PHE A 122 14.78 13.70 -2.62
C PHE A 122 14.37 12.33 -3.17
N ALA A 123 13.77 11.47 -2.34
CA ALA A 123 13.31 10.15 -2.72
C ALA A 123 12.29 10.14 -3.87
N ASN A 124 11.55 11.24 -4.04
CA ASN A 124 10.57 11.41 -5.10
C ASN A 124 11.15 11.81 -6.46
N ILE A 125 12.37 12.37 -6.48
CA ILE A 125 13.01 12.82 -7.72
C ILE A 125 13.52 11.60 -8.50
N GLU A 126 13.22 11.55 -9.79
CA GLU A 126 13.75 10.54 -10.71
C GLU A 126 15.19 10.90 -11.10
N GLU A 127 16.09 9.92 -11.10
CA GLU A 127 17.49 10.10 -11.48
C GLU A 127 17.72 9.43 -12.85
N ASP A 128 18.25 10.18 -13.83
CA ASP A 128 18.53 9.67 -15.18
C ASP A 128 19.67 8.64 -15.22
N THR A 129 20.52 8.62 -14.18
CA THR A 129 21.66 7.71 -14.07
C THR A 129 21.61 7.03 -12.70
N PRO A 130 21.50 5.69 -12.64
CA PRO A 130 21.46 4.96 -11.36
C PRO A 130 22.73 5.20 -10.54
N SER A 131 22.58 5.39 -9.24
CA SER A 131 23.69 5.74 -8.37
C SER A 131 24.22 4.52 -7.61
N TYR A 132 24.85 3.58 -8.32
CA TYR A 132 25.35 2.30 -7.79
C TYR A 132 26.33 2.39 -6.60
N HIS A 133 26.94 3.55 -6.37
CA HIS A 133 27.89 3.77 -5.25
C HIS A 133 27.23 4.33 -3.98
N ARG A 134 25.94 4.65 -3.99
CA ARG A 134 25.26 5.31 -2.88
C ARG A 134 24.69 4.28 -1.91
N SER A 135 25.28 4.21 -0.71
CA SER A 135 24.73 3.40 0.39
C SER A 135 23.72 4.21 1.21
N TYR A 136 22.59 3.57 1.51
CA TYR A 136 21.57 4.10 2.40
C TYR A 136 21.59 3.45 3.80
N ASP A 137 22.61 2.66 4.15
CA ASP A 137 22.65 1.87 5.39
C ASP A 137 22.47 2.72 6.65
N PHE A 138 23.13 3.89 6.69
CA PHE A 138 22.94 4.85 7.77
C PHE A 138 21.48 5.28 7.90
N PHE A 139 20.81 5.58 6.79
CA PHE A 139 19.43 6.06 6.77
C PHE A 139 18.47 4.95 7.19
N VAL A 140 18.69 3.71 6.76
CA VAL A 140 17.93 2.54 7.22
C VAL A 140 18.02 2.42 8.74
N SER A 141 19.25 2.39 9.28
CA SER A 141 19.47 2.30 10.73
C SER A 141 18.78 3.43 11.48
N ARG A 142 19.02 4.68 11.06
CA ARG A 142 18.54 5.84 11.80
C ARG A 142 17.03 6.04 11.69
N PHE A 143 16.44 5.80 10.53
CA PHE A 143 14.98 5.87 10.38
C PHE A 143 14.29 4.74 11.16
N SER A 144 14.87 3.53 11.18
CA SER A 144 14.39 2.43 12.04
C SER A 144 14.45 2.81 13.53
N GLU A 145 15.54 3.41 14.01
CA GLU A 145 15.62 3.93 15.39
C GLU A 145 14.52 4.95 15.69
N MET A 146 14.25 5.88 14.75
CA MET A 146 13.18 6.86 14.89
C MET A 146 11.79 6.20 14.99
N CYS A 147 11.54 5.10 14.26
CA CYS A 147 10.30 4.32 14.37
C CYS A 147 10.06 3.78 15.79
N HIS A 148 11.12 3.54 16.56
CA HIS A 148 11.06 3.05 17.94
C HIS A 148 11.30 4.13 19.00
N SER A 149 11.25 5.41 18.62
CA SER A 149 11.48 6.53 19.55
C SER A 149 10.65 6.42 20.83
N SER A 150 11.31 6.60 21.98
CA SER A 150 10.74 6.61 23.33
C SER A 150 10.60 8.03 23.90
N TYR A 151 10.50 9.05 23.04
CA TYR A 151 10.40 10.46 23.45
C TYR A 151 9.26 10.68 24.47
N GLU A 152 9.50 11.48 25.50
CA GLU A 152 8.59 11.64 26.65
C GLU A 152 7.20 12.12 26.22
N ASP A 153 7.16 13.19 25.42
CA ASP A 153 5.92 13.77 24.91
C ASP A 153 5.25 12.84 23.86
N PRO A 154 3.99 12.39 24.09
CA PRO A 154 3.29 11.47 23.19
C PRO A 154 3.08 11.97 21.76
N ASP A 155 2.81 13.27 21.58
CA ASP A 155 2.52 13.85 20.27
C ASP A 155 3.81 13.98 19.47
N VAL A 156 4.88 14.47 20.09
CA VAL A 156 6.21 14.55 19.50
C VAL A 156 6.76 13.16 19.20
N ARG A 157 6.59 12.19 20.11
CA ARG A 157 6.95 10.79 19.88
C ARG A 157 6.27 10.24 18.64
N THR A 158 4.97 10.48 18.49
CA THR A 158 4.21 10.04 17.31
C THR A 158 4.77 10.68 16.03
N LYS A 159 5.06 11.99 16.05
CA LYS A 159 5.66 12.69 14.90
C LYS A 159 7.03 12.15 14.51
N ILE A 160 7.89 11.82 15.48
CA ILE A 160 9.21 11.21 15.21
C ILE A 160 9.04 9.83 14.59
N ARG A 161 8.17 8.98 15.14
CA ARG A 161 7.92 7.64 14.62
C ARG A 161 7.38 7.69 13.20
N MET A 162 6.41 8.57 12.93
CA MET A 162 5.88 8.80 11.58
C MET A 162 6.92 9.38 10.62
N ALA A 163 7.86 10.19 11.10
CA ALA A 163 8.99 10.63 10.29
C ALA A 163 9.90 9.43 9.95
N GLY A 164 10.29 8.61 10.92
CA GLY A 164 11.10 7.40 10.67
C GLY A 164 10.48 6.49 9.62
N ILE A 165 9.17 6.23 9.73
CA ILE A 165 8.42 5.41 8.77
C ILE A 165 8.48 6.00 7.34
N ARG A 166 8.20 7.30 7.18
CA ARG A 166 8.29 7.99 5.88
C ARG A 166 9.74 8.04 5.34
N GLY A 167 10.73 8.11 6.22
CA GLY A 167 12.14 8.03 5.86
C GLY A 167 12.50 6.68 5.26
N LEU A 168 12.10 5.59 5.91
CA LEU A 168 12.27 4.23 5.40
C LEU A 168 11.60 4.08 4.03
N GLN A 169 10.35 4.52 3.87
CA GLN A 169 9.64 4.55 2.60
C GLN A 169 10.45 5.25 1.49
N GLY A 170 11.06 6.40 1.80
CA GLY A 170 11.94 7.11 0.87
C GLY A 170 13.18 6.29 0.47
N VAL A 171 13.76 5.53 1.40
CA VAL A 171 14.93 4.68 1.11
C VAL A 171 14.52 3.58 0.14
N VAL A 172 13.42 2.88 0.43
CA VAL A 172 12.93 1.81 -0.44
C VAL A 172 12.64 2.34 -1.85
N ARG A 173 12.00 3.51 -1.96
CA ARG A 173 11.73 4.15 -3.26
C ARG A 173 13.00 4.41 -4.08
N LYS A 174 14.09 4.82 -3.43
CA LYS A 174 15.37 5.08 -4.10
C LYS A 174 16.16 3.82 -4.45
N THR A 175 16.08 2.77 -3.63
CA THR A 175 16.73 1.51 -3.96
C THR A 175 16.07 0.82 -5.17
N VAL A 176 14.76 1.01 -5.32
CA VAL A 176 13.95 0.29 -6.33
C VAL A 176 13.83 1.01 -7.66
N ARG A 177 13.75 2.35 -7.67
CA ARG A 177 13.67 3.10 -8.93
C ARG A 177 14.94 2.97 -9.78
N ASP A 178 16.08 2.69 -9.15
CA ASP A 178 17.33 2.36 -9.84
C ASP A 178 17.31 0.97 -10.52
N GLU A 179 16.24 0.16 -10.34
CA GLU A 179 16.11 -1.22 -10.84
C GLU A 179 15.45 -1.34 -12.24
N LEU A 180 15.02 -0.24 -12.87
CA LEU A 180 14.25 -0.32 -14.13
C LEU A 180 15.09 -0.37 -15.42
N GLN A 181 16.42 -0.55 -15.37
CA GLN A 181 17.25 -0.64 -16.60
C GLN A 181 18.01 -1.96 -16.75
N ALA A 182 17.34 -2.88 -17.47
CA ALA A 182 17.79 -3.89 -18.45
C ALA A 182 19.03 -4.80 -18.23
N ASN A 183 19.93 -4.61 -17.26
CA ASN A 183 21.14 -5.45 -17.14
C ASN A 183 21.39 -6.06 -15.74
N ILE A 184 20.39 -6.09 -14.85
CA ILE A 184 20.53 -6.50 -13.43
C ILE A 184 20.13 -7.97 -13.16
N TRP A 185 19.96 -8.82 -14.19
CA TRP A 185 19.65 -10.25 -13.98
C TRP A 185 20.83 -11.09 -13.45
N GLU A 186 21.96 -10.48 -13.10
CA GLU A 186 23.06 -11.18 -12.43
C GLU A 186 22.76 -11.41 -10.93
N ARG A 187 22.76 -12.70 -10.54
CA ARG A 187 22.39 -13.21 -9.21
C ARG A 187 23.06 -12.50 -8.02
N GLN A 188 24.25 -11.94 -8.22
CA GLN A 188 25.05 -11.33 -7.15
C GLN A 188 24.49 -9.98 -6.64
N HIS A 189 23.69 -9.28 -7.46
CA HIS A 189 23.08 -7.99 -7.10
C HIS A 189 21.62 -8.12 -6.62
N MET A 190 20.90 -9.11 -7.15
CA MET A 190 19.54 -9.49 -6.71
C MET A 190 19.49 -9.89 -5.24
N ASP A 191 20.48 -10.64 -4.75
CA ASP A 191 20.50 -11.10 -3.36
C ASP A 191 20.61 -9.94 -2.34
N LYS A 192 21.33 -8.86 -2.68
CA LYS A 192 21.50 -7.71 -1.75
C LYS A 192 20.26 -6.84 -1.70
N ILE A 193 19.67 -6.55 -2.86
CA ILE A 193 18.44 -5.76 -2.96
C ILE A 193 17.25 -6.50 -2.35
N SER A 194 17.08 -7.78 -2.67
CA SER A 194 16.05 -8.63 -2.09
C SER A 194 16.22 -8.80 -0.58
N GLN A 195 17.46 -8.83 -0.07
CA GLN A 195 17.71 -8.86 1.38
C GLN A 195 17.26 -7.56 2.05
N HIS A 196 17.52 -6.39 1.45
CA HIS A 196 17.15 -5.11 2.03
C HIS A 196 15.63 -4.86 1.98
N SER A 197 14.95 -5.16 0.87
CA SER A 197 13.49 -5.00 0.77
C SER A 197 12.74 -5.98 1.69
N HIS A 198 13.18 -7.24 1.74
CA HIS A 198 12.65 -8.25 2.64
C HIS A 198 12.86 -7.88 4.11
N LEU A 199 14.05 -7.40 4.48
CA LEU A 199 14.34 -6.92 5.84
C LEU A 199 13.45 -5.74 6.23
N VAL A 200 13.20 -4.81 5.31
CA VAL A 200 12.30 -3.68 5.57
C VAL A 200 10.88 -4.15 5.81
N ILE A 201 10.34 -5.08 5.00
CA ILE A 201 9.01 -5.65 5.23
C ILE A 201 8.97 -6.36 6.58
N GLN A 202 9.96 -7.20 6.92
CA GLN A 202 10.02 -7.87 8.22
C GLN A 202 10.09 -6.88 9.40
N GLN A 203 10.87 -5.80 9.27
CA GLN A 203 10.93 -4.74 10.27
C GLN A 203 9.59 -3.99 10.39
N LEU A 204 8.91 -3.70 9.28
CA LEU A 204 7.59 -3.05 9.28
C LEU A 204 6.51 -3.96 9.87
N LEU A 205 6.53 -5.26 9.56
CA LEU A 205 5.64 -6.26 10.17
C LEU A 205 5.90 -6.37 11.68
N GLY A 206 7.16 -6.45 12.09
CA GLY A 206 7.55 -6.46 13.49
C GLY A 206 7.16 -5.16 14.22
N HIS A 207 7.26 -4.01 13.55
CA HIS A 207 6.84 -2.72 14.08
C HIS A 207 5.32 -2.64 14.23
N LEU A 208 4.57 -3.15 13.26
CA LEU A 208 3.11 -3.24 13.33
C LEU A 208 2.67 -4.13 14.49
N ASP A 209 3.32 -5.27 14.69
CA ASP A 209 3.04 -6.17 15.81
C ASP A 209 3.41 -5.56 17.17
N ALA A 210 4.57 -4.90 17.27
CA ALA A 210 4.99 -4.18 18.48
C ALA A 210 4.04 -3.03 18.85
N ASN A 211 3.41 -2.41 17.84
CA ASN A 211 2.43 -1.34 18.01
C ASN A 211 0.98 -1.84 17.92
N SER A 212 0.72 -3.15 18.06
CA SER A 212 -0.64 -3.73 18.05
C SER A 212 -1.59 -3.09 19.06
N LYS A 213 -1.06 -2.60 20.19
CA LYS A 213 -1.79 -1.90 21.26
C LYS A 213 -1.82 -0.38 21.14
N SER A 214 -1.19 0.18 20.09
CA SER A 214 -1.16 1.62 19.86
C SER A 214 -2.45 2.12 19.22
N SER A 215 -2.63 3.45 19.18
CA SER A 215 -3.81 4.05 18.54
C SER A 215 -3.95 3.59 17.08
N ALA A 216 -5.19 3.47 16.61
CA ALA A 216 -5.49 3.05 15.24
C ALA A 216 -4.80 3.94 14.19
N THR A 217 -4.62 5.24 14.47
CA THR A 217 -3.87 6.17 13.61
C THR A 217 -2.41 5.76 13.40
N VAL A 218 -1.72 5.31 14.46
CA VAL A 218 -0.34 4.84 14.36
C VAL A 218 -0.28 3.54 13.58
N ARG A 219 -1.18 2.59 13.89
CA ARG A 219 -1.27 1.32 13.15
C ARG A 219 -1.57 1.56 11.66
N ALA A 220 -2.46 2.49 11.34
CA ALA A 220 -2.81 2.85 9.96
C ALA A 220 -1.63 3.45 9.21
N GLY A 221 -0.85 4.33 9.84
CA GLY A 221 0.37 4.89 9.25
C GLY A 221 1.43 3.82 8.94
N ILE A 222 1.56 2.80 9.78
CA ILE A 222 2.46 1.67 9.53
C ILE A 222 1.95 0.82 8.36
N VAL A 223 0.64 0.54 8.32
CA VAL A 223 -0.01 -0.22 7.24
C VAL A 223 0.10 0.50 5.90
N GLU A 224 -0.05 1.82 5.86
CA GLU A 224 0.12 2.63 4.64
C GLU A 224 1.52 2.47 4.06
N VAL A 225 2.54 2.51 4.92
CA VAL A 225 3.94 2.34 4.48
C VAL A 225 4.26 0.90 4.12
N LEU A 226 3.66 -0.08 4.80
CA LEU A 226 3.74 -1.47 4.38
C LEU A 226 3.12 -1.66 2.98
N SER A 227 2.00 -1.01 2.67
CA SER A 227 1.37 -1.07 1.35
C SER A 227 2.29 -0.60 0.23
N GLU A 228 3.01 0.50 0.46
CA GLU A 228 3.99 0.99 -0.51
C GLU A 228 5.24 0.11 -0.61
N ALA A 229 5.73 -0.39 0.52
CA ALA A 229 6.87 -1.30 0.56
C ALA A 229 6.55 -2.68 -0.06
N ALA A 230 5.30 -3.10 -0.03
CA ALA A 230 4.88 -4.40 -0.54
C ALA A 230 4.77 -4.43 -2.08
N VAL A 231 4.45 -3.29 -2.71
CA VAL A 231 4.49 -3.14 -4.19
C VAL A 231 5.89 -3.41 -4.74
N ILE A 232 6.90 -3.19 -3.91
CA ILE A 232 8.31 -3.23 -4.26
C ILE A 232 8.87 -4.67 -4.23
N GLU A 233 8.42 -5.54 -3.33
CA GLU A 233 8.98 -6.91 -3.17
C GLU A 233 8.47 -7.89 -4.24
N ALA A 234 7.35 -7.59 -4.89
CA ALA A 234 6.69 -8.51 -5.81
C ALA A 234 7.54 -8.90 -7.05
N SER A 235 8.62 -8.17 -7.32
CA SER A 235 9.55 -8.45 -8.41
C SER A 235 10.63 -9.49 -8.07
N GLY A 236 10.80 -9.89 -6.80
CA GLY A 236 12.09 -10.46 -6.36
C GLY A 236 12.16 -11.72 -5.49
N SER A 237 11.20 -12.13 -4.64
CA SER A 237 11.48 -13.25 -3.69
C SER A 237 10.31 -13.91 -2.95
N VAL A 238 10.33 -15.26 -3.00
CA VAL A 238 10.08 -16.31 -1.97
C VAL A 238 8.74 -16.33 -1.17
N GLY A 239 7.87 -17.29 -1.53
CA GLY A 239 6.49 -17.47 -1.03
C GLY A 239 6.20 -17.51 0.49
N PRO A 240 7.08 -17.99 1.40
CA PRO A 240 6.86 -17.91 2.85
C PRO A 240 6.59 -16.49 3.38
N THR A 241 7.25 -15.47 2.82
CA THR A 241 7.12 -14.08 3.28
C THR A 241 5.78 -13.47 2.88
N VAL A 242 5.30 -13.82 1.68
CA VAL A 242 4.00 -13.36 1.16
C VAL A 242 2.89 -13.72 2.14
N LEU A 243 2.80 -14.98 2.56
CA LEU A 243 1.77 -15.44 3.49
C LEU A 243 1.95 -14.85 4.89
N GLU A 244 3.18 -14.54 5.31
CA GLU A 244 3.44 -13.87 6.59
C GLU A 244 2.89 -12.44 6.60
N VAL A 245 3.07 -11.68 5.51
CA VAL A 245 2.46 -10.35 5.34
C VAL A 245 0.95 -10.42 5.48
N PHE A 246 0.29 -11.33 4.73
CA PHE A 246 -1.16 -11.50 4.84
C PHE A 246 -1.57 -11.94 6.25
N ASN A 247 -0.85 -12.89 6.87
CA ASN A 247 -1.18 -13.36 8.22
C ASN A 247 -1.17 -12.21 9.24
N THR A 248 -0.16 -11.35 9.19
CA THR A 248 -0.06 -10.19 10.07
C THR A 248 -1.15 -9.16 9.80
N LEU A 249 -1.45 -8.85 8.53
CA LEU A 249 -2.55 -7.95 8.15
C LEU A 249 -3.92 -8.48 8.62
N LEU A 250 -4.21 -9.75 8.42
CA LEU A 250 -5.47 -10.38 8.88
C LEU A 250 -5.53 -10.43 10.42
N LYS A 251 -4.40 -10.59 11.11
CA LYS A 251 -4.32 -10.49 12.58
C LYS A 251 -4.65 -9.07 13.05
N GLN A 252 -4.15 -8.03 12.39
CA GLN A 252 -4.49 -6.64 12.71
C GLN A 252 -5.96 -6.32 12.48
N LEU A 253 -6.58 -6.87 11.42
CA LEU A 253 -8.04 -6.75 11.23
C LEU A 253 -8.83 -7.33 12.40
N ARG A 254 -8.45 -8.52 12.88
CA ARG A 254 -9.11 -9.15 14.03
C ARG A 254 -8.98 -8.30 15.29
N LEU A 255 -7.77 -7.82 15.59
CA LEU A 255 -7.52 -6.94 16.73
C LEU A 255 -8.33 -5.64 16.62
N SER A 256 -8.43 -5.06 15.42
CA SER A 256 -9.22 -3.86 15.20
C SER A 256 -10.72 -4.08 15.42
N VAL A 257 -11.26 -5.23 15.01
CA VAL A 257 -12.65 -5.60 15.31
C VAL A 257 -12.87 -5.75 16.81
N ASP A 258 -11.94 -6.40 17.52
CA ASP A 258 -12.04 -6.53 18.97
C ASP A 258 -12.02 -5.16 19.66
N TYR A 259 -11.12 -4.24 19.25
CA TYR A 259 -11.06 -2.89 19.81
C TYR A 259 -12.27 -2.01 19.45
N GLU A 260 -12.85 -2.17 18.27
CA GLU A 260 -14.08 -1.48 17.89
C GLU A 260 -15.23 -1.83 18.85
N LEU A 261 -15.31 -3.10 19.26
CA LEU A 261 -16.37 -3.62 20.12
C LEU A 261 -16.12 -3.38 21.62
N THR A 262 -14.86 -3.46 22.09
CA THR A 262 -14.53 -3.26 23.51
C THR A 262 -14.30 -1.80 23.89
N GLY A 263 -14.05 -0.91 22.92
CA GLY A 263 -13.87 0.52 23.14
C GLY A 263 -12.54 0.93 23.79
N SER A 264 -11.63 -0.01 24.05
CA SER A 264 -10.25 0.25 24.47
C SER A 264 -9.38 -1.00 24.34
N CYS A 265 -8.08 -0.78 24.12
CA CYS A 265 -7.03 -1.79 24.21
C CYS A 265 -6.72 -2.22 25.66
N ASP A 266 -7.10 -1.41 26.65
CA ASP A 266 -6.81 -1.63 28.07
C ASP A 266 -7.92 -1.02 28.95
N PRO A 267 -8.55 -1.78 29.86
CA PRO A 267 -9.54 -1.25 30.81
C PRO A 267 -9.02 -0.12 31.69
N TYR A 268 -7.70 0.07 31.78
CA TYR A 268 -7.03 1.03 32.67
C TYR A 268 -6.41 2.23 31.94
N CYS A 269 -6.46 2.30 30.61
CA CYS A 269 -5.83 3.38 29.84
C CYS A 269 -6.87 4.32 29.22
N ASN A 270 -6.74 5.64 29.49
CA ASN A 270 -7.69 6.69 29.08
C ASN A 270 -7.69 7.02 27.56
N ASN A 271 -6.95 6.28 26.73
CA ASN A 271 -6.92 6.51 25.29
C ASN A 271 -8.13 5.83 24.65
N LYS A 272 -9.30 6.47 24.70
CA LYS A 272 -10.48 6.04 23.94
C LYS A 272 -10.14 6.07 22.45
N THR A 273 -9.94 4.90 21.85
CA THR A 273 -9.93 4.75 20.39
C THR A 273 -11.34 5.02 19.90
N THR A 274 -11.48 5.97 18.97
CA THR A 274 -12.79 6.21 18.36
C THR A 274 -13.12 5.04 17.43
N THR A 275 -14.34 4.53 17.49
CA THR A 275 -14.87 3.48 16.58
C THR A 275 -14.56 3.81 15.12
N ASP A 276 -14.62 5.09 14.75
CA ASP A 276 -14.30 5.56 13.40
C ASP A 276 -12.82 5.39 13.01
N GLN A 277 -11.89 5.56 13.95
CA GLN A 277 -10.47 5.33 13.68
C GLN A 277 -10.17 3.85 13.46
N GLU A 278 -10.82 2.94 14.20
CA GLU A 278 -10.69 1.49 13.96
C GLU A 278 -11.24 1.10 12.58
N ARG A 279 -12.38 1.66 12.17
CA ARG A 279 -12.93 1.44 10.82
C ARG A 279 -12.00 1.94 9.71
N GLN A 280 -11.39 3.11 9.91
CA GLN A 280 -10.38 3.63 8.96
C GLN A 280 -9.16 2.70 8.89
N LEU A 281 -8.71 2.15 10.01
CA LEU A 281 -7.65 1.15 10.03
C LEU A 281 -8.06 -0.12 9.29
N GLN A 282 -9.27 -0.63 9.51
CA GLN A 282 -9.79 -1.82 8.83
C GLN A 282 -9.80 -1.61 7.31
N GLU A 283 -10.28 -0.46 6.83
CA GLU A 283 -10.28 -0.11 5.41
C GLU A 283 -8.85 0.01 4.85
N ALA A 284 -7.94 0.67 5.57
CA ALA A 284 -6.54 0.78 5.18
C ALA A 284 -5.86 -0.60 5.05
N VAL A 285 -6.14 -1.52 5.96
CA VAL A 285 -5.62 -2.90 5.90
C VAL A 285 -6.22 -3.66 4.72
N ILE A 286 -7.53 -3.61 4.51
CA ILE A 286 -8.21 -4.26 3.38
C ILE A 286 -7.64 -3.76 2.04
N LYS A 287 -7.46 -2.44 1.90
CA LYS A 287 -6.86 -1.83 0.72
C LYS A 287 -5.41 -2.27 0.50
N THR A 288 -4.65 -2.42 1.58
CA THR A 288 -3.25 -2.88 1.54
C THR A 288 -3.16 -4.33 1.08
N ILE A 289 -4.04 -5.21 1.58
CA ILE A 289 -4.18 -6.60 1.12
C ILE A 289 -4.44 -6.65 -0.39
N GLY A 290 -5.37 -5.82 -0.88
CA GLY A 290 -5.67 -5.74 -2.31
C GLY A 290 -4.50 -5.24 -3.15
N SER A 291 -3.85 -4.15 -2.71
CA SER A 291 -2.69 -3.56 -3.39
C SER A 291 -1.55 -4.58 -3.51
N PHE A 292 -1.23 -5.26 -2.40
CA PHE A 292 -0.18 -6.28 -2.39
C PHE A 292 -0.56 -7.50 -3.23
N ALA A 293 -1.79 -8.00 -3.14
CA ALA A 293 -2.23 -9.12 -3.95
C ALA A 293 -2.16 -8.84 -5.45
N ASN A 294 -2.47 -7.61 -5.87
CA ASN A 294 -2.42 -7.21 -7.28
C ASN A 294 -1.01 -7.15 -7.87
N THR A 295 0.03 -7.09 -7.04
CA THR A 295 1.42 -7.18 -7.51
C THR A 295 1.91 -8.62 -7.65
N LEU A 296 1.20 -9.60 -7.06
CA LEU A 296 1.60 -11.00 -7.08
C LEU A 296 1.20 -11.70 -8.39
N PRO A 297 1.99 -12.68 -8.85
CA PRO A 297 1.57 -13.62 -9.89
C PRO A 297 0.28 -14.38 -9.53
N ILE A 298 -0.48 -14.78 -10.55
CA ILE A 298 -1.79 -15.46 -10.42
C ILE A 298 -1.75 -16.69 -9.50
N TYR A 299 -0.68 -17.49 -9.55
CA TYR A 299 -0.56 -18.70 -8.73
C TYR A 299 -0.42 -18.37 -7.23
N GLN A 300 0.38 -17.35 -6.88
CA GLN A 300 0.50 -16.86 -5.49
C GLN A 300 -0.79 -16.20 -5.03
N ARG A 301 -1.49 -15.46 -5.91
CA ARG A 301 -2.82 -14.93 -5.60
C ARG A 301 -3.81 -16.05 -5.24
N ALA A 302 -3.78 -17.17 -5.97
CA ALA A 302 -4.63 -18.33 -5.64
C ALA A 302 -4.27 -18.96 -4.27
N GLU A 303 -2.98 -19.04 -3.93
CA GLU A 303 -2.54 -19.47 -2.59
C GLU A 303 -3.03 -18.52 -1.49
N VAL A 304 -2.94 -17.20 -1.71
CA VAL A 304 -3.44 -16.17 -0.79
C VAL A 304 -4.95 -16.27 -0.63
N MET A 305 -5.70 -16.50 -1.71
CA MET A 305 -7.16 -16.71 -1.65
C MET A 305 -7.52 -17.91 -0.77
N LEU A 306 -6.85 -19.05 -0.99
CA LEU A 306 -7.01 -20.25 -0.15
C LEU A 306 -6.62 -19.99 1.31
N PHE A 307 -5.54 -19.25 1.53
CA PHE A 307 -5.07 -18.88 2.86
C PHE A 307 -6.09 -18.02 3.61
N ILE A 308 -6.60 -16.95 3.00
CA ILE A 308 -7.64 -16.10 3.59
C ILE A 308 -8.90 -16.93 3.85
N MET A 309 -9.33 -17.74 2.89
CA MET A 309 -10.52 -18.58 3.02
C MET A 309 -10.42 -19.54 4.21
N GLY A 310 -9.24 -20.15 4.42
CA GLY A 310 -8.98 -21.02 5.57
C GLY A 310 -8.93 -20.31 6.92
N LYS A 311 -8.94 -18.97 6.94
CA LYS A 311 -8.99 -18.16 8.16
C LYS A 311 -10.38 -17.63 8.48
N ILE A 312 -11.35 -17.70 7.56
CA ILE A 312 -12.71 -17.20 7.81
C ILE A 312 -13.38 -18.13 8.84
N PRO A 313 -13.87 -17.60 9.99
CA PRO A 313 -14.55 -18.43 10.96
C PRO A 313 -15.85 -18.96 10.38
N VAL A 314 -16.07 -20.26 10.52
CA VAL A 314 -17.34 -20.91 10.15
C VAL A 314 -18.08 -21.25 11.45
N PRO A 315 -19.33 -20.76 11.64
CA PRO A 315 -20.10 -21.05 12.85
C PRO A 315 -20.21 -22.56 13.08
N GLY A 316 -19.89 -23.03 14.29
CA GLY A 316 -19.96 -24.43 14.68
C GLY A 316 -18.79 -25.33 14.24
N ILE A 317 -18.03 -24.97 13.20
CA ILE A 317 -16.90 -25.79 12.70
C ILE A 317 -15.56 -25.26 13.22
N TYR A 318 -15.35 -23.93 13.19
CA TYR A 318 -14.09 -23.30 13.60
C TYR A 318 -14.33 -22.16 14.61
N PRO A 319 -14.92 -22.43 15.79
CA PRO A 319 -15.24 -21.39 16.77
C PRO A 319 -14.01 -20.64 17.29
N ALA A 320 -12.83 -21.28 17.31
CA ALA A 320 -11.57 -20.65 17.74
C ALA A 320 -11.07 -19.53 16.79
N LEU A 321 -11.58 -19.46 15.56
CA LEU A 321 -11.28 -18.39 14.61
C LEU A 321 -12.25 -17.19 14.77
N GLY A 322 -13.26 -17.28 15.63
CA GLY A 322 -14.15 -16.16 15.97
C GLY A 322 -13.50 -15.21 16.99
N SER A 323 -14.21 -14.16 17.40
CA SER A 323 -13.77 -13.33 18.53
C SER A 323 -14.21 -13.99 19.84
N PRO A 324 -13.28 -14.44 20.71
CA PRO A 324 -13.64 -15.03 21.99
C PRO A 324 -14.23 -14.00 22.97
N ILE A 325 -13.94 -12.71 22.76
CA ILE A 325 -14.36 -11.62 23.65
C ILE A 325 -15.71 -11.05 23.20
N ALA A 326 -15.94 -10.93 21.89
CA ALA A 326 -17.09 -10.26 21.31
C ALA A 326 -18.21 -11.19 20.79
N GLY A 327 -18.10 -12.50 21.00
CA GLY A 327 -19.15 -13.47 20.72
C GLY A 327 -19.60 -13.53 19.26
N PHE A 328 -20.91 -13.63 19.03
CA PHE A 328 -21.50 -13.77 17.69
C PHE A 328 -21.25 -12.55 16.80
N GLU A 329 -21.38 -11.34 17.36
CA GLU A 329 -21.19 -10.08 16.62
C GLU A 329 -19.74 -9.88 16.18
N GLY A 330 -18.77 -10.13 17.07
CA GLY A 330 -17.35 -10.08 16.68
C GLY A 330 -17.00 -11.11 15.61
N SER A 331 -17.57 -12.32 15.72
CA SER A 331 -17.39 -13.35 14.69
C SER A 331 -17.97 -12.92 13.34
N ARG A 332 -19.16 -12.31 13.32
CA ARG A 332 -19.79 -11.73 12.12
C ARG A 332 -18.89 -10.65 11.50
N MET A 333 -18.41 -9.70 12.30
CA MET A 333 -17.54 -8.62 11.82
C MET A 333 -16.23 -9.16 11.25
N ILE A 334 -15.60 -10.15 11.89
CA ILE A 334 -14.42 -10.83 11.36
C ILE A 334 -14.73 -11.49 10.01
N GLN A 335 -15.85 -12.20 9.86
CA GLN A 335 -16.24 -12.78 8.57
C GLN A 335 -16.34 -11.71 7.48
N VAL A 336 -17.03 -10.60 7.76
CA VAL A 336 -17.18 -9.48 6.83
C VAL A 336 -15.81 -8.89 6.46
N MET A 337 -14.91 -8.64 7.42
CA MET A 337 -13.58 -8.08 7.15
C MET A 337 -12.71 -9.01 6.28
N LEU A 338 -12.73 -10.31 6.56
CA LEU A 338 -11.96 -11.30 5.80
C LEU A 338 -12.54 -11.54 4.41
N LEU A 339 -13.88 -11.49 4.25
CA LEU A 339 -14.52 -11.56 2.94
C LEU A 339 -14.27 -10.30 2.10
N LYS A 340 -14.28 -9.10 2.70
CA LYS A 340 -13.85 -7.86 2.03
C LYS A 340 -12.39 -7.94 1.59
N SER A 341 -11.52 -8.49 2.44
CA SER A 341 -10.12 -8.75 2.10
C SER A 341 -9.99 -9.73 0.93
N LEU A 342 -10.73 -10.84 0.95
CA LEU A 342 -10.75 -11.82 -0.13
C LEU A 342 -11.25 -11.20 -1.44
N LEU A 343 -12.32 -10.38 -1.39
CA LEU A 343 -12.83 -9.65 -2.54
C LEU A 343 -11.75 -8.77 -3.18
N GLN A 344 -11.01 -8.01 -2.37
CA GLN A 344 -9.89 -7.19 -2.85
C GLN A 344 -8.79 -8.03 -3.54
N VAL A 345 -8.48 -9.23 -3.02
CA VAL A 345 -7.53 -10.16 -3.66
C VAL A 345 -8.05 -10.68 -5.00
N THR A 346 -9.37 -10.78 -5.17
CA THR A 346 -10.02 -11.31 -6.38
C THR A 346 -10.26 -10.25 -7.46
N GLU A 347 -10.14 -8.96 -7.14
CA GLU A 347 -10.26 -7.89 -8.12
C GLU A 347 -9.16 -8.02 -9.19
N ARG A 348 -9.51 -7.93 -10.47
CA ARG A 348 -8.56 -8.10 -11.59
C ARG A 348 -7.85 -9.45 -11.58
N TYR A 349 -8.51 -10.50 -11.11
CA TYR A 349 -8.00 -11.86 -11.17
C TYR A 349 -8.29 -12.46 -12.56
N GLU A 350 -7.30 -12.44 -13.44
CA GLU A 350 -7.43 -12.95 -14.82
C GLU A 350 -6.84 -14.36 -14.90
N SER A 351 -7.67 -15.39 -14.72
CA SER A 351 -7.25 -16.78 -14.92
C SER A 351 -7.75 -17.36 -16.23
N SER A 352 -6.84 -17.97 -16.99
CA SER A 352 -7.18 -18.75 -18.19
C SER A 352 -7.74 -20.15 -17.88
N ASN A 353 -7.61 -20.63 -16.63
CA ASN A 353 -8.02 -21.96 -16.21
C ASN A 353 -8.93 -21.91 -14.98
N MET A 354 -10.23 -22.08 -15.17
CA MET A 354 -11.21 -21.99 -14.10
C MET A 354 -11.07 -23.11 -13.05
N LEU A 355 -10.63 -24.31 -13.44
CA LEU A 355 -10.38 -25.40 -12.48
C LEU A 355 -9.22 -25.11 -11.52
N ALA A 356 -8.21 -24.37 -12.00
CA ALA A 356 -7.08 -23.96 -11.16
C ALA A 356 -7.41 -22.70 -10.34
N ALA A 357 -8.21 -21.78 -10.90
CA ALA A 357 -8.69 -20.59 -10.21
C ALA A 357 -9.64 -20.90 -9.05
N LEU A 358 -10.56 -21.85 -9.26
CA LEU A 358 -11.63 -22.23 -8.35
C LEU A 358 -11.57 -23.73 -8.03
N PRO A 359 -10.54 -24.20 -7.31
CA PRO A 359 -10.50 -25.59 -6.87
C PRO A 359 -11.65 -25.91 -5.91
N SER A 360 -12.05 -27.18 -5.81
CA SER A 360 -13.08 -27.65 -4.86
C SER A 360 -12.87 -27.14 -3.43
N SER A 361 -11.62 -27.15 -2.97
CA SER A 361 -11.22 -26.71 -1.63
C SER A 361 -11.48 -25.24 -1.35
N PHE A 362 -11.61 -24.42 -2.39
CA PHE A 362 -11.96 -23.00 -2.28
C PHE A 362 -13.45 -22.77 -2.57
N LEU A 363 -13.95 -23.33 -3.67
CA LEU A 363 -15.31 -23.07 -4.14
C LEU A 363 -16.37 -23.63 -3.19
N GLU A 364 -16.17 -24.83 -2.63
CA GLU A 364 -17.19 -25.46 -1.78
C GLU A 364 -17.41 -24.70 -0.46
N PRO A 365 -16.34 -24.32 0.28
CA PRO A 365 -16.50 -23.43 1.42
C PRO A 365 -17.14 -22.10 1.00
N LEU A 366 -16.72 -21.50 -0.12
CA LEU A 366 -17.23 -20.19 -0.55
C LEU A 366 -18.74 -20.25 -0.83
N LEU A 367 -19.21 -21.29 -1.51
CA LEU A 367 -20.64 -21.48 -1.77
C LEU A 367 -21.43 -21.70 -0.47
N SER A 368 -20.86 -22.31 0.56
CA SER A 368 -21.57 -22.46 1.85
C SER A 368 -21.94 -21.10 2.47
N PHE A 369 -21.11 -20.06 2.28
CA PHE A 369 -21.41 -18.71 2.77
C PHE A 369 -22.55 -18.01 2.01
N THR A 370 -22.92 -18.47 0.80
CA THR A 370 -24.10 -17.94 0.08
C THR A 370 -25.42 -18.29 0.76
N LEU A 371 -25.41 -19.20 1.73
CA LEU A 371 -26.60 -19.67 2.46
C LEU A 371 -26.57 -19.24 3.94
N MET A 372 -25.70 -18.28 4.29
CA MET A 372 -25.69 -17.72 5.65
C MET A 372 -26.86 -16.76 5.86
N GLU A 373 -27.35 -16.68 7.10
CA GLU A 373 -28.42 -15.77 7.48
C GLU A 373 -28.07 -14.30 7.26
N ASP A 374 -26.80 -13.92 7.38
CA ASP A 374 -26.35 -12.54 7.24
C ASP A 374 -26.34 -12.09 5.75
N PRO A 375 -27.10 -11.04 5.40
CA PRO A 375 -27.21 -10.59 4.01
C PRO A 375 -25.93 -9.91 3.50
N GLU A 376 -25.13 -9.27 4.35
CA GLU A 376 -23.87 -8.63 3.92
C GLU A 376 -22.86 -9.70 3.48
N ILE A 377 -22.72 -10.77 4.27
CA ILE A 377 -21.88 -11.93 3.95
C ILE A 377 -22.28 -12.55 2.61
N ARG A 378 -23.57 -12.82 2.40
CA ARG A 378 -24.05 -13.39 1.11
C ARG A 378 -23.70 -12.48 -0.07
N LEU A 379 -23.88 -11.17 0.07
CA LEU A 379 -23.59 -10.21 -1.00
C LEU A 379 -22.09 -10.14 -1.33
N LEU A 380 -21.22 -10.18 -0.31
CA LEU A 380 -19.77 -10.23 -0.50
C LEU A 380 -19.35 -11.48 -1.26
N VAL A 381 -19.92 -12.64 -0.91
CA VAL A 381 -19.62 -13.91 -1.58
C VAL A 381 -20.07 -13.90 -3.04
N LEU A 382 -21.28 -13.40 -3.32
CA LEU A 382 -21.73 -13.21 -4.71
C LEU A 382 -20.80 -12.27 -5.48
N SER A 383 -20.32 -11.21 -4.84
CA SER A 383 -19.36 -10.28 -5.45
C SER A 383 -18.00 -10.93 -5.74
N ILE A 384 -17.50 -11.78 -4.84
CA ILE A 384 -16.27 -12.57 -5.05
C ILE A 384 -16.46 -13.52 -6.24
N LEU A 385 -17.59 -14.24 -6.31
CA LEU A 385 -17.89 -15.14 -7.42
C LEU A 385 -17.95 -14.39 -8.76
N ILE A 386 -18.62 -13.23 -8.80
CA ILE A 386 -18.65 -12.37 -9.98
C ILE A 386 -17.25 -11.95 -10.38
N SER A 387 -16.43 -11.46 -9.44
CA SER A 387 -15.06 -11.00 -9.72
C SER A 387 -14.16 -12.10 -10.26
N LEU A 388 -14.32 -13.35 -9.80
CA LEU A 388 -13.52 -14.50 -10.25
C LEU A 388 -13.99 -15.07 -11.59
N ILE A 389 -15.28 -14.99 -11.90
CA ILE A 389 -15.84 -15.50 -13.16
C ILE A 389 -15.66 -14.48 -14.29
N ASP A 390 -15.70 -13.17 -14.00
CA ASP A 390 -15.62 -12.10 -14.99
C ASP A 390 -14.20 -11.83 -15.51
N ARG A 391 -13.68 -12.76 -16.31
CA ARG A 391 -12.33 -12.68 -16.88
C ARG A 391 -12.14 -11.51 -17.85
N HIS A 392 -13.22 -11.06 -18.49
CA HIS A 392 -13.17 -10.02 -19.53
C HIS A 392 -13.73 -8.67 -19.07
N HIS A 393 -13.99 -8.50 -17.78
CA HIS A 393 -14.53 -7.29 -17.18
C HIS A 393 -15.88 -6.87 -17.80
N ASN A 394 -16.77 -7.81 -18.13
CA ASN A 394 -18.09 -7.55 -18.69
C ASN A 394 -19.13 -7.06 -17.65
N THR A 395 -18.86 -7.16 -16.35
CA THR A 395 -19.79 -6.80 -15.26
C THR A 395 -20.41 -5.40 -15.42
N HIS A 396 -19.60 -4.40 -15.76
CA HIS A 396 -20.08 -3.02 -15.93
C HIS A 396 -21.07 -2.88 -17.10
N LYS A 397 -20.98 -3.73 -18.13
CA LYS A 397 -21.88 -3.72 -19.29
C LYS A 397 -23.27 -4.23 -18.92
N PHE A 398 -23.36 -5.17 -17.98
CA PHE A 398 -24.65 -5.64 -17.46
C PHE A 398 -25.35 -4.62 -16.56
N THR A 399 -24.62 -3.60 -16.09
CA THR A 399 -25.21 -2.50 -15.33
C THR A 399 -26.07 -1.60 -16.22
N PHE A 400 -25.74 -1.49 -17.51
CA PHE A 400 -26.53 -0.76 -18.50
C PHE A 400 -27.89 -1.41 -18.76
N VAL A 401 -27.94 -2.75 -18.83
CA VAL A 401 -29.17 -3.56 -19.01
C VAL A 401 -30.17 -3.36 -17.87
N ARG A 402 -29.72 -2.85 -16.71
CA ARG A 402 -30.56 -2.54 -15.54
C ARG A 402 -31.56 -1.40 -15.80
N SER A 403 -31.40 -0.63 -16.88
CA SER A 403 -32.18 0.59 -17.15
C SER A 403 -32.99 0.57 -18.45
N VAL A 404 -32.71 -0.38 -19.36
CA VAL A 404 -33.29 -0.44 -20.69
C VAL A 404 -33.56 -1.90 -21.07
N ILE A 405 -34.79 -2.20 -21.51
CA ILE A 405 -35.09 -3.47 -22.17
C ILE A 405 -34.39 -3.43 -23.53
N LEU A 406 -33.28 -4.15 -23.67
CA LEU A 406 -32.52 -4.21 -24.91
C LEU A 406 -33.20 -5.16 -25.89
N SER A 407 -33.51 -4.65 -27.08
CA SER A 407 -33.95 -5.46 -28.22
C SER A 407 -32.77 -6.11 -28.96
N ASP A 408 -31.56 -5.57 -28.85
CA ASP A 408 -30.34 -6.10 -29.46
C ASP A 408 -29.18 -6.16 -28.44
N ILE A 409 -28.67 -7.37 -28.20
CA ILE A 409 -27.57 -7.64 -27.27
C ILE A 409 -26.21 -7.16 -27.80
N SER A 410 -26.09 -6.98 -29.11
CA SER A 410 -24.87 -6.56 -29.79
C SER A 410 -24.40 -5.17 -29.33
N VAL A 411 -25.34 -4.33 -28.88
CA VAL A 411 -25.08 -2.98 -28.33
C VAL A 411 -24.15 -3.03 -27.11
N LEU A 412 -24.19 -4.12 -26.33
CA LEU A 412 -23.35 -4.28 -25.14
C LEU A 412 -21.87 -4.45 -25.47
N LYS A 413 -21.51 -4.81 -26.72
CA LYS A 413 -20.13 -5.09 -27.14
C LYS A 413 -19.41 -6.02 -26.15
N LEU A 414 -20.07 -7.13 -25.81
CA LEU A 414 -19.54 -8.14 -24.90
C LEU A 414 -18.23 -8.72 -25.48
N LYS A 415 -17.25 -8.91 -24.61
CA LYS A 415 -16.04 -9.66 -24.96
C LYS A 415 -16.31 -11.11 -24.61
N VAL A 416 -16.28 -12.00 -25.60
CA VAL A 416 -16.65 -13.40 -25.45
C VAL A 416 -15.59 -14.25 -26.12
N ASP A 417 -14.94 -15.09 -25.32
CA ASP A 417 -14.01 -16.10 -25.81
C ASP A 417 -14.73 -17.44 -25.94
N LYS A 418 -14.20 -18.31 -26.82
CA LYS A 418 -14.74 -19.66 -26.97
C LYS A 418 -14.50 -20.45 -25.68
N CYS A 419 -15.56 -21.01 -25.11
CA CYS A 419 -15.49 -21.84 -23.90
C CYS A 419 -14.45 -22.97 -24.05
N SER A 420 -13.47 -23.00 -23.15
CA SER A 420 -12.34 -23.92 -23.24
C SER A 420 -12.70 -25.33 -22.75
N ARG A 421 -11.85 -26.32 -23.07
CA ARG A 421 -12.01 -27.68 -22.52
C ARG A 421 -11.94 -27.69 -20.99
N GLN A 422 -11.14 -26.82 -20.38
CA GLN A 422 -11.02 -26.71 -18.93
C GLN A 422 -12.28 -26.10 -18.31
N ASP A 423 -12.88 -25.10 -18.95
CA ASP A 423 -14.15 -24.49 -18.54
C ASP A 423 -15.30 -25.52 -18.60
N ASN A 424 -15.34 -26.33 -19.66
CA ASN A 424 -16.31 -27.44 -19.76
C ASN A 424 -16.16 -28.46 -18.62
N LEU A 425 -14.92 -28.83 -18.27
CA LEU A 425 -14.66 -29.73 -17.14
C LEU A 425 -15.02 -29.09 -15.80
N PHE A 426 -14.77 -27.80 -15.62
CA PHE A 426 -15.20 -27.03 -14.46
C PHE A 426 -16.72 -27.09 -14.31
N MET A 427 -17.48 -26.75 -15.36
CA MET A 427 -18.95 -26.76 -15.31
C MET A 427 -19.51 -28.17 -15.13
N LYS A 428 -18.90 -29.19 -15.73
CA LYS A 428 -19.29 -30.59 -15.49
C LYS A 428 -19.09 -31.01 -14.04
N LYS A 429 -18.04 -30.53 -13.37
CA LYS A 429 -17.73 -30.88 -11.98
C LYS A 429 -18.52 -30.05 -10.96
N HIS A 430 -18.73 -28.76 -11.22
CA HIS A 430 -19.21 -27.80 -10.24
C HIS A 430 -20.55 -27.15 -10.61
N GLY A 431 -21.01 -27.26 -11.86
CA GLY A 431 -22.19 -26.56 -12.39
C GLY A 431 -23.46 -26.84 -11.59
N GLN A 432 -23.79 -28.12 -11.33
CA GLN A 432 -25.00 -28.47 -10.56
C GLN A 432 -25.03 -27.82 -9.16
N ARG A 433 -23.87 -27.74 -8.50
CA ARG A 433 -23.75 -27.08 -7.19
C ARG A 433 -23.90 -25.56 -7.32
N LEU A 434 -23.25 -24.94 -8.31
CA LEU A 434 -23.41 -23.51 -8.59
C LEU A 434 -24.88 -23.16 -8.82
N TYR A 435 -25.58 -23.90 -9.69
CA TYR A 435 -27.01 -23.67 -9.97
C TYR A 435 -27.87 -23.80 -8.72
N ARG A 436 -27.63 -24.83 -7.90
CA ARG A 436 -28.35 -25.03 -6.64
C ARG A 436 -28.14 -23.84 -5.68
N HIS A 437 -26.91 -23.36 -5.54
CA HIS A 437 -26.63 -22.24 -4.64
C HIS A 437 -27.21 -20.92 -5.15
N ILE A 438 -27.20 -20.69 -6.47
CA ILE A 438 -27.87 -19.53 -7.08
C ILE A 438 -29.38 -19.59 -6.82
N PHE A 439 -30.00 -20.75 -7.01
CA PHE A 439 -31.43 -20.95 -6.74
C PHE A 439 -31.77 -20.67 -5.28
N LEU A 440 -31.07 -21.32 -4.35
CA LEU A 440 -31.32 -21.18 -2.91
C LEU A 440 -31.06 -19.75 -2.43
N SER A 441 -29.97 -19.12 -2.88
CA SER A 441 -29.66 -17.73 -2.51
C SER A 441 -30.72 -16.74 -3.00
N CYS A 442 -31.40 -17.04 -4.11
CA CYS A 442 -32.53 -16.25 -4.60
C CYS A 442 -33.81 -16.44 -3.78
N SER A 443 -33.94 -17.55 -3.06
CA SER A 443 -35.09 -17.87 -2.20
C SER A 443 -34.98 -17.32 -0.77
N GLU A 444 -33.84 -16.71 -0.41
CA GLU A 444 -33.61 -16.15 0.93
C GLU A 444 -34.46 -14.90 1.19
N GLU A 445 -35.23 -14.90 2.28
CA GLU A 445 -36.25 -13.88 2.59
C GLU A 445 -35.67 -12.48 2.85
N ASN A 446 -34.47 -12.40 3.43
CA ASN A 446 -33.81 -11.13 3.75
C ASN A 446 -32.88 -10.61 2.63
N SER A 447 -33.00 -11.16 1.41
CA SER A 447 -32.26 -10.68 0.24
C SER A 447 -32.85 -9.38 -0.32
N GLY A 448 -32.00 -8.36 -0.46
CA GLY A 448 -32.37 -7.05 -0.99
C GLY A 448 -32.13 -6.91 -2.49
N ARG A 449 -32.39 -5.71 -3.04
CA ARG A 449 -32.18 -5.40 -4.48
C ARG A 449 -30.75 -5.71 -4.96
N SER A 450 -29.75 -5.45 -4.14
CA SER A 450 -28.34 -5.71 -4.48
C SER A 450 -28.05 -7.20 -4.68
N HIS A 451 -28.68 -8.09 -3.90
CA HIS A 451 -28.54 -9.55 -4.04
C HIS A 451 -29.08 -10.03 -5.38
N TYR A 452 -30.31 -9.65 -5.75
CA TYR A 452 -30.90 -10.03 -7.03
C TYR A 452 -30.10 -9.46 -8.22
N GLN A 453 -29.55 -8.25 -8.07
CA GLN A 453 -28.64 -7.69 -9.07
C GLN A 453 -27.35 -8.49 -9.22
N ALA A 454 -26.77 -8.93 -8.11
CA ALA A 454 -25.59 -9.78 -8.11
C ALA A 454 -25.89 -11.15 -8.73
N LEU A 455 -27.00 -11.80 -8.35
CA LEU A 455 -27.44 -13.08 -8.91
C LEU A 455 -27.69 -12.99 -10.43
N TYR A 456 -28.36 -11.92 -10.88
CA TYR A 456 -28.56 -11.66 -12.31
C TYR A 456 -27.22 -11.49 -13.04
N THR A 457 -26.31 -10.69 -12.47
CA THR A 457 -24.98 -10.46 -13.05
C THR A 457 -24.18 -11.76 -13.13
N LEU A 458 -24.25 -12.59 -12.08
CA LEU A 458 -23.62 -13.89 -12.03
C LEU A 458 -24.18 -14.84 -13.10
N LEU A 459 -25.50 -14.92 -13.27
CA LEU A 459 -26.13 -15.71 -14.33
C LEU A 459 -25.72 -15.25 -15.74
N ALA A 460 -25.68 -13.93 -15.97
CA ALA A 460 -25.23 -13.35 -17.22
C ALA A 460 -23.76 -13.68 -17.50
N LEU A 461 -22.90 -13.59 -16.48
CA LEU A 461 -21.49 -13.95 -16.59
C LEU A 461 -21.29 -15.44 -16.86
N LEU A 462 -22.01 -16.34 -16.18
CA LEU A 462 -21.97 -17.78 -16.48
C LEU A 462 -22.36 -18.06 -17.94
N SER A 463 -23.33 -17.30 -18.48
CA SER A 463 -23.78 -17.41 -19.87
C SER A 463 -22.78 -16.86 -20.89
N VAL A 464 -21.90 -15.94 -20.49
CA VAL A 464 -20.93 -15.29 -21.38
C VAL A 464 -19.55 -15.93 -21.29
N GLU A 465 -19.12 -16.30 -20.08
CA GLU A 465 -17.76 -16.76 -19.81
C GLU A 465 -17.62 -18.29 -19.88
N LEU A 466 -18.65 -19.04 -19.49
CA LEU A 466 -18.58 -20.50 -19.29
C LEU A 466 -19.63 -21.29 -20.11
N ALA A 467 -20.33 -20.62 -21.03
CA ALA A 467 -21.42 -21.25 -21.78
C ALA A 467 -20.92 -22.29 -22.79
N ASN A 468 -21.57 -23.45 -22.74
CA ASN A 468 -21.62 -24.47 -23.78
C ASN A 468 -23.09 -24.90 -23.94
N GLU A 469 -23.41 -25.77 -24.90
CA GLU A 469 -24.80 -26.18 -25.16
C GLU A 469 -25.50 -26.74 -23.90
N GLU A 470 -24.84 -27.59 -23.12
CA GLU A 470 -25.40 -28.17 -21.89
C GLU A 470 -25.62 -27.10 -20.80
N VAL A 471 -24.63 -26.23 -20.60
CA VAL A 471 -24.65 -25.15 -19.62
C VAL A 471 -25.77 -24.15 -19.93
N VAL A 472 -25.95 -23.77 -21.20
CA VAL A 472 -27.03 -22.86 -21.61
C VAL A 472 -28.39 -23.46 -21.30
N VAL A 473 -28.60 -24.74 -21.58
CA VAL A 473 -29.85 -25.43 -21.28
C VAL A 473 -30.13 -25.42 -19.76
N ASP A 474 -29.11 -25.70 -18.94
CA ASP A 474 -29.27 -25.68 -17.48
C ASP A 474 -29.50 -24.28 -16.92
N LEU A 475 -28.85 -23.25 -17.48
CA LEU A 475 -29.08 -21.86 -17.12
C LEU A 475 -30.50 -21.40 -17.49
N ILE A 476 -31.04 -21.83 -18.63
CA ILE A 476 -32.44 -21.57 -19.00
C ILE A 476 -33.40 -22.25 -18.02
N ARG A 477 -33.15 -23.52 -17.66
CA ARG A 477 -33.95 -24.23 -16.64
C ARG A 477 -33.93 -23.51 -15.30
N LEU A 478 -32.74 -23.05 -14.87
CA LEU A 478 -32.57 -22.29 -13.65
C LEU A 478 -33.33 -20.97 -13.71
N ALA A 479 -33.23 -20.22 -14.81
CA ALA A 479 -33.97 -18.96 -15.00
C ALA A 479 -35.49 -19.17 -14.95
N LEU A 480 -36.00 -20.25 -15.56
CA LEU A 480 -37.42 -20.62 -15.49
C LEU A 480 -37.85 -21.04 -14.08
N ALA A 481 -36.98 -21.68 -13.31
CA ALA A 481 -37.27 -22.06 -11.92
C ALA A 481 -37.26 -20.85 -10.98
N LEU A 482 -36.58 -19.76 -11.35
CA LEU A 482 -36.52 -18.50 -10.59
C LEU A 482 -37.69 -17.55 -10.88
N GLN A 483 -38.44 -17.79 -11.96
CA GLN A 483 -39.70 -17.10 -12.28
C GLN A 483 -40.83 -17.64 -11.42
#